data_AF-A0A3A4UCS4-F1
#
_entry.id   AF-A0A3A4UCS4-F1
#
_cell.length_a   1.000
_cell.length_b   1.000
_cell.length_c   1.000
_cell.angle_alpha   90.00
_cell.angle_beta   90.00
_cell.angle_gamma   90.00
#
_symmetry.space_group_name_H-M   'P 1'
#
loop_
_entity.id
_entity.type
_entity.pdbx_description
1 polymer ?
#
loop_
_entity_poly.entity_id
_entity_poly.type
_entity_poly.pdbx_seq_one_letter_code
_entity_poly.pdbx_strand_id
1 'polypeptide(L)' 'MAALAIFLFHWSKVPEKYKRILLAASITLFLFGISDFVEIKTMGFWESGLWWLLAWKAVCLVALFVITIWFFKAWLKRP' A
#
# COMPACT_ATOMS: atom_id res chain seq x y z
N MET A 1 3.02 20.39 0.35
CA MET A 1 1.91 20.90 -0.51
C MET A 1 1.90 20.26 -1.90
N ALA A 2 3.03 20.17 -2.61
CA ALA A 2 3.09 19.57 -3.95
C ALA A 2 2.59 18.11 -4.03
N ALA A 3 2.98 17.23 -3.09
CA ALA A 3 2.53 15.83 -3.08
C ALA A 3 1.00 15.69 -2.92
N LEU A 4 0.39 16.54 -2.11
CA LEU A 4 -1.06 16.55 -1.89
C LEU A 4 -1.79 17.05 -3.15
N ALA A 5 -1.26 18.07 -3.82
CA ALA A 5 -1.79 18.57 -5.07
C ALA A 5 -1.71 17.53 -6.20
N ILE A 6 -0.58 16.81 -6.32
CA ILE A 6 -0.41 15.72 -7.30
C ILE A 6 -1.38 14.57 -7.01
N PHE A 7 -1.56 14.23 -5.73
CA PHE A 7 -2.50 13.20 -5.30
C PHE A 7 -3.95 13.58 -5.65
N LEU A 8 -4.38 14.80 -5.32
CA LEU A 8 -5.73 15.31 -5.65
C LEU A 8 -5.95 15.42 -7.17
N PHE A 9 -4.93 15.83 -7.92
CA PHE A 9 -4.99 15.92 -9.38
C PHE A 9 -5.13 14.54 -10.02
N HIS A 10 -4.34 13.56 -9.59
CA HIS A 10 -4.49 12.17 -10.02
C HIS A 10 -5.86 11.61 -9.62
N TRP A 11 -6.30 11.87 -8.39
CA TRP A 11 -7.59 11.41 -7.86
C TRP A 11 -8.77 11.88 -8.72
N SER A 12 -8.70 13.12 -9.22
CA SER A 12 -9.72 13.70 -10.12
C SER A 12 -9.81 12.97 -11.47
N LYS A 13 -8.69 12.38 -11.94
CA LYS A 13 -8.62 11.66 -13.23
C LYS A 13 -8.92 10.16 -13.11
N VAL A 14 -9.02 9.60 -11.90
CA VAL A 14 -9.25 8.16 -11.70
C VAL A 14 -10.76 7.84 -11.81
N PRO A 15 -11.15 6.85 -12.64
CA PRO A 15 -12.54 6.42 -12.72
C PRO A 15 -13.03 5.90 -11.36
N GLU A 16 -14.29 6.20 -10.99
CA GLU A 16 -14.93 5.75 -9.74
C GLU A 16 -14.68 4.26 -9.42
N LYS A 17 -14.71 3.40 -10.45
CA LYS A 17 -14.45 1.96 -10.35
C LYS A 17 -13.10 1.61 -9.72
N TYR A 18 -12.07 2.45 -9.93
CA TYR A 18 -10.72 2.23 -9.43
C TYR A 18 -10.41 3.03 -8.17
N LYS A 19 -11.25 4.00 -7.76
CA LYS A 19 -10.98 4.82 -6.56
C LYS A 19 -10.89 3.97 -5.29
N ARG A 20 -11.74 2.95 -5.14
CA ARG A 20 -11.68 2.01 -3.99
C ARG A 20 -10.38 1.21 -3.98
N ILE A 21 -9.92 0.77 -5.15
CA ILE A 21 -8.65 0.02 -5.30
C ILE A 21 -7.47 0.94 -4.98
N LEU A 22 -7.50 2.18 -5.46
CA LEU A 22 -6.49 3.19 -5.20
C LEU A 22 -6.41 3.54 -3.71
N LEU A 23 -7.55 3.74 -3.05
CA LEU A 23 -7.64 4.03 -1.62
C LEU A 23 -7.05 2.88 -0.79
N ALA A 24 -7.45 1.64 -1.09
CA ALA A 24 -6.91 0.45 -0.43
C ALA A 24 -5.38 0.33 -0.62
N ALA A 25 -4.88 0.61 -1.84
CA ALA A 25 -3.45 0.60 -2.13
C ALA A 25 -2.70 1.68 -1.33
N SER A 26 -3.24 2.91 -1.30
CA SER A 26 -2.63 4.02 -0.55
C SER A 26 -2.56 3.73 0.95
N ILE A 27 -3.63 3.19 1.55
CA ILE A 27 -3.62 2.80 2.97
C ILE A 27 -2.57 1.71 3.23
N THR A 28 -2.51 0.70 2.36
CA THR A 28 -1.58 -0.43 2.52
C THR A 28 -0.13 0.02 2.43
N LEU A 29 0.19 0.89 1.47
CA LEU A 29 1.53 1.47 1.32
C LEU A 29 1.90 2.38 2.50
N PHE A 30 0.93 3.15 3.02
CA PHE A 30 1.16 3.98 4.19
C PHE A 30 1.48 3.15 5.44
N LEU A 31 0.70 2.08 5.69
CA LEU A 31 0.97 1.13 6.78
C LEU A 31 2.31 0.42 6.61
N PHE A 32 2.68 0.06 5.37
CA PHE A 32 3.97 -0.54 5.07
C PHE A 32 5.13 0.44 5.38
N GLY A 33 5.01 1.70 4.95
CA GLY A 33 6.00 2.73 5.27
C GLY A 33 6.12 3.01 6.77
N ILE A 34 5.02 2.93 7.53
CA ILE A 34 5.08 2.99 9.01
C ILE A 34 5.88 1.80 9.55
N SER A 35 5.65 0.59 9.03
CA SER A 35 6.43 -0.58 9.44
C SER A 35 7.93 -0.42 9.17
N ASP A 36 8.33 0.21 8.06
CA ASP A 36 9.73 0.53 7.77
C ASP A 36 10.30 1.56 8.75
N PHE A 37 9.50 2.57 9.12
CA PHE A 37 9.93 3.60 10.07
C PHE A 37 10.13 3.02 11.48
N VAL A 38 9.24 2.12 11.88
CA VAL A 38 9.38 1.36 13.13
C VAL A 38 10.66 0.52 13.08
N GLU A 39 10.94 -0.18 11.98
CA GLU A 39 12.16 -0.99 11.81
C GLU A 39 13.44 -0.17 12.00
N ILE A 40 13.52 1.02 11.38
CA ILE A 40 14.66 1.93 11.53
C ILE A 40 14.86 2.34 13.00
N LYS A 41 13.77 2.63 13.72
CA LYS A 41 13.82 2.99 15.14
C LYS A 41 14.31 1.82 16.01
N THR A 42 13.96 0.59 15.65
CA THR A 42 14.33 -0.63 16.41
C THR A 42 15.73 -1.19 16.09
N MET A 43 16.55 -0.46 15.31
CA MET A 43 17.94 -0.84 14.96
C MET A 43 18.09 -2.20 14.27
N GLY A 44 17.08 -2.62 13.50
CA GLY A 44 17.21 -3.74 12.57
C GLY A 44 16.61 -5.07 13.06
N PHE A 45 16.16 -5.83 12.07
CA PHE A 45 15.37 -7.04 12.25
C PHE A 45 16.09 -8.17 13.02
N TRP A 46 17.43 -8.17 12.98
CA TRP A 46 18.26 -9.26 13.48
C TRP A 46 18.60 -9.17 14.97
N GLU A 47 18.68 -7.98 15.56
CA GLU A 47 19.08 -7.85 16.97
C GLU A 47 17.91 -7.93 17.94
N SER A 48 16.70 -7.58 17.49
CA SER A 48 15.57 -7.41 18.40
C SER A 48 14.56 -8.58 18.41
N GLY A 49 14.65 -9.54 17.48
CA GLY A 49 13.71 -10.68 17.44
C GLY A 49 12.25 -10.27 17.17
N LEU A 50 12.01 -9.19 16.41
CA LEU A 50 10.66 -8.68 16.12
C LEU A 50 9.99 -9.45 14.97
N TRP A 51 9.66 -10.73 15.20
CA TRP A 51 8.85 -11.57 14.29
C TRP A 51 7.50 -10.92 13.93
N TRP A 52 6.97 -10.08 14.81
CA TRP A 52 5.74 -9.31 14.57
C TRP A 52 5.87 -8.28 13.45
N LEU A 53 7.05 -7.64 13.26
CA LEU A 53 7.25 -6.73 12.12
C LEU A 53 7.27 -7.48 10.79
N LEU A 54 7.85 -8.69 10.76
CA LEU A 54 7.81 -9.53 9.57
C LEU A 54 6.37 -9.90 9.23
N ALA A 55 5.56 -10.25 10.24
CA ALA A 55 4.15 -10.52 10.03
C ALA A 55 3.41 -9.29 9.48
N TRP A 56 3.67 -8.09 10.02
CA TRP A 56 3.07 -6.85 9.51
C TRP A 56 3.46 -6.58 8.04
N LYS A 57 4.74 -6.68 7.71
CA LYS A 57 5.22 -6.53 6.33
C LYS A 57 4.63 -7.59 5.39
N ALA A 58 4.53 -8.85 5.85
CA ALA A 58 3.92 -9.93 5.10
C ALA A 58 2.42 -9.66 4.84
N VAL A 59 1.67 -9.18 5.83
CA VAL A 59 0.27 -8.81 5.68
C VAL A 59 0.10 -7.67 4.67
N CYS A 60 0.95 -6.64 4.73
CA CYS A 60 0.96 -5.55 3.77
C CYS A 60 1.29 -6.03 2.34
N LEU A 61 2.25 -6.95 2.20
CA LEU A 61 2.59 -7.55 0.90
C LEU A 61 1.44 -8.38 0.33
N VAL A 62 0.79 -9.22 1.15
CA VAL A 62 -0.37 -10.01 0.74
C VAL A 62 -1.51 -9.10 0.33
N ALA A 63 -1.78 -8.03 1.09
CA ALA A 63 -2.80 -7.05 0.74
C ALA A 63 -2.50 -6.36 -0.61
N LEU A 64 -1.25 -5.93 -0.84
CA LEU A 64 -0.85 -5.35 -2.13
C LEU A 64 -0.98 -6.35 -3.28
N PHE A 65 -0.66 -7.62 -3.04
CA PHE A 65 -0.80 -8.68 -4.04
C PHE A 65 -2.27 -8.89 -4.44
N VAL A 66 -3.17 -8.97 -3.46
CA VAL A 66 -4.62 -9.09 -3.70
C VAL A 66 -5.17 -7.87 -4.45
N ILE A 67 -4.78 -6.66 -4.04
CA ILE A 67 -5.16 -5.40 -4.71
C ILE A 67 -4.67 -5.39 -6.16
N THR A 68 -3.45 -5.86 -6.43
CA THR A 68 -2.90 -5.99 -7.78
C THR A 68 -3.71 -6.95 -8.64
N ILE A 69 -4.07 -8.13 -8.12
CA ILE A 69 -4.92 -9.09 -8.83
C ILE A 69 -6.30 -8.49 -9.14
N TRP A 70 -6.89 -7.79 -8.16
CA TRP A 70 -8.17 -7.11 -8.35
C TRP A 70 -8.10 -6.02 -9.42
N PHE A 71 -7.01 -5.25 -9.44
CA PHE A 71 -6.76 -4.26 -10.47
C PHE A 71 -6.67 -4.90 -11.85
N PHE A 72 -5.87 -5.97 -12.02
CA PHE A 72 -5.75 -6.71 -13.27
C PHE A 72 -7.08 -7.29 -13.73
N LYS A 73 -7.85 -7.89 -12.81
CA LYS A 73 -9.19 -8.40 -13.12
C LYS A 73 -10.14 -7.28 -13.55
N ALA A 74 -10.11 -6.13 -12.88
CA ALA A 74 -10.93 -4.97 -13.23
C ALA A 74 -10.51 -4.32 -14.55
N TRP A 75 -9.24 -4.43 -14.92
CA TRP A 75 -8.66 -3.98 -16.19
C TRP A 75 -9.03 -4.92 -17.33
N LEU A 76 -8.88 -6.24 -17.16
CA LEU A 76 -9.22 -7.25 -18.16
C LEU A 76 -10.72 -7.29 -18.48
N LYS A 77 -11.58 -6.90 -17.54
CA LYS A 77 -13.04 -6.81 -17.72
C LYS A 77 -13.49 -5.55 -18.47
N ARG A 78 -12.58 -4.76 -19.06
CA ARG A 78 -12.95 -3.66 -19.95
C ARG A 78 -13.26 -4.24 -21.33
N PRO A 79 -14.47 -4.01 -21.90
CA PRO A 79 -14.77 -4.35 -23.28
C PRO A 79 -13.95 -3.50 -24.26
#